data_AF-A0A836Q2T9-F1
#
_entry.id   AF-A0A836Q2T9-F1
#
_cell.length_a   1.000
_cell.length_b   1.000
_cell.length_c   1.000
_cell.angle_alpha   90.00
_cell.angle_beta   90.00
_cell.angle_gamma   90.00
#
_symmetry.space_group_name_H-M   'P 1'
#
loop_
_entity.id
_entity.type
_entity.pdbx_description
1 polymer ?
#
loop_
_entity_poly.entity_id
_entity_poly.type
_entity_poly.pdbx_seq_one_letter_code
_entity_poly.pdbx_strand_id
1 'polypeptide(L)'
;NSFSRLVESILSNRSHQAETTGEVEHSNKGPTTAEKPNSATPINVIEIVAVGILTAAAAFALSKSVGWLGALRIQLSQSGNFWVLPLFGLIGGVMCGVIVKFIAPEITGSGIPQVKGFLRGHPIRMNLVSLLAKLAAGILSLGCGLPLGREGPTVQIGASLSGMFVSLLKSGEKLKRHFIAAGAGAGLAAAFNAPLAGVIFVVEELVREVSSTFVITAGLACFAAATMSDLLGNHSLDLSSHTDFPSCEFRFADIPYLIILGIVCGALGSFFNWLIIKGMTCRTKIFKQNYPLSIGLAGLICGLTVTLLPTGMHNFAGIKYLIIGHTPGLSFAATALAVSFFITIISYVSGAPGGLFGPSLTIGAATGYLLGATELGEWASASNAPDLFALAGMGAFFSGVARVPITATVIVFEITRDFNLLLPLLMTTMVAYTVGEKIYAGSVYDRLLELSSGAQNQEQKPEHKLEHKPENQQQKE
;
A
#
# COMPACT_ATOMS: atom_id res chain seq x y z
N ASN A 1 26.53 -35.14 -11.11
CA ASN A 1 26.71 -36.36 -10.29
C ASN A 1 27.10 -36.14 -8.83
N SER A 2 27.73 -35.02 -8.43
CA SER A 2 27.97 -34.75 -6.99
C SER A 2 26.81 -34.03 -6.27
N PHE A 3 25.91 -33.36 -7.01
CA PHE A 3 24.77 -32.65 -6.43
C PHE A 3 23.59 -33.58 -6.08
N SER A 4 23.32 -34.64 -6.87
CA SER A 4 22.23 -35.57 -6.56
C SER A 4 22.52 -36.41 -5.31
N ARG A 5 23.79 -36.80 -5.08
CA ARG A 5 24.20 -37.52 -3.86
C ARG A 5 24.07 -36.68 -2.59
N LEU A 6 24.24 -35.35 -2.71
CA LEU A 6 24.04 -34.42 -1.59
C LEU A 6 22.54 -34.32 -1.22
N VAL A 7 21.67 -34.30 -2.23
CA VAL A 7 20.22 -34.25 -2.04
C VAL A 7 19.68 -35.57 -1.46
N GLU A 8 20.17 -36.72 -1.92
CA GLU A 8 19.80 -38.03 -1.36
C GLU A 8 20.27 -38.20 0.09
N SER A 9 21.46 -37.72 0.44
CA SER A 9 21.96 -37.75 1.82
C SER A 9 21.14 -36.87 2.77
N ILE A 10 20.64 -35.72 2.31
CA ILE A 10 19.79 -34.83 3.11
C ILE A 10 18.39 -35.42 3.31
N LEU A 11 17.86 -36.14 2.31
CA LEU A 11 16.54 -36.76 2.38
C LEU A 11 16.54 -38.04 3.25
N SER A 12 17.59 -38.86 3.19
CA SER A 12 17.70 -40.08 4.01
C SER A 12 17.93 -39.77 5.51
N ASN A 13 18.52 -38.62 5.84
CA ASN A 13 18.76 -38.24 7.24
C ASN A 13 17.49 -37.71 7.94
N ARG A 14 16.49 -37.25 7.16
CA ARG A 14 15.19 -36.80 7.72
C ARG A 14 14.21 -37.95 7.98
N SER A 15 14.31 -39.08 7.27
CA SER A 15 13.47 -40.24 7.54
C SER A 15 13.85 -40.99 8.82
N HIS A 16 15.14 -41.02 9.19
CA HIS A 16 15.58 -41.69 10.41
C HIS A 16 15.33 -40.91 11.71
N GLN A 17 15.15 -39.58 11.65
CA GLN A 17 14.80 -38.77 12.83
C GLN A 17 13.30 -38.75 13.14
N ALA A 18 12.45 -39.24 12.24
CA ALA A 18 11.00 -39.30 12.46
C ALA A 18 10.52 -40.59 13.15
N GLU A 19 11.35 -41.62 13.25
CA GLU A 19 10.99 -42.94 13.80
C GLU A 19 11.49 -43.21 15.24
N THR A 20 12.17 -42.27 15.90
CA THR A 20 12.81 -42.49 17.22
C THR A 20 12.25 -41.69 18.40
N THR A 21 11.07 -41.08 18.27
CA THR A 21 10.38 -40.42 19.41
C THR A 21 8.93 -40.86 19.51
N GLY A 22 8.71 -42.12 19.90
CA GLY A 22 7.37 -42.67 19.99
C GLY A 22 7.25 -43.96 20.79
N GLU A 23 7.87 -44.05 21.96
CA GLU A 23 7.45 -45.04 22.98
C GLU A 23 7.52 -44.43 24.38
N VAL A 24 6.46 -44.69 25.16
CA VAL A 24 6.34 -44.79 26.63
C VAL A 24 5.08 -44.09 27.18
N GLU A 25 4.19 -44.98 27.66
CA GLU A 25 3.18 -44.89 28.74
C GLU A 25 1.74 -44.42 28.50
N HIS A 26 0.87 -45.44 28.53
CA HIS A 26 -0.56 -45.41 28.81
C HIS A 26 -0.88 -44.85 30.21
N SER A 27 -1.87 -43.94 30.30
CA SER A 27 -2.77 -43.88 31.47
C SER A 27 -4.14 -43.27 31.10
N ASN A 28 -5.08 -44.17 30.84
CA ASN A 28 -6.51 -44.17 31.17
C ASN A 28 -7.22 -42.81 31.48
N LYS A 29 -8.06 -42.33 30.55
CA LYS A 29 -9.31 -41.56 30.80
C LYS A 29 -10.28 -41.75 29.61
N GLY A 30 -11.56 -41.93 29.91
CA GLY A 30 -12.64 -42.40 29.02
C GLY A 30 -13.03 -41.48 27.84
N PRO A 31 -14.13 -41.81 27.12
CA PRO A 31 -14.34 -41.39 25.74
C PRO A 31 -14.81 -39.93 25.67
N THR A 32 -13.89 -39.00 25.45
CA THR A 32 -14.23 -37.66 24.98
C THR A 32 -14.43 -37.72 23.47
N THR A 33 -15.70 -37.57 23.09
CA THR A 33 -16.21 -37.23 21.75
C THR A 33 -15.13 -36.78 20.77
N ALA A 34 -14.85 -37.63 19.77
CA ALA A 34 -14.00 -37.28 18.65
C ALA A 34 -14.55 -36.03 17.96
N GLU A 35 -13.86 -34.91 18.12
CA GLU A 35 -14.00 -33.74 17.27
C GLU A 35 -13.70 -34.21 15.85
N LYS A 36 -14.71 -34.17 14.97
CA LYS A 36 -14.52 -34.48 13.54
C LYS A 36 -13.40 -33.59 13.00
N PRO A 37 -12.45 -34.12 12.20
CA PRO A 37 -11.48 -33.28 11.52
C PRO A 37 -12.28 -32.30 10.65
N ASN A 38 -12.09 -31.00 10.89
CA ASN A 38 -12.66 -29.91 10.09
C ASN A 38 -12.36 -30.20 8.61
N SER A 39 -13.35 -30.71 7.87
CA SER A 39 -13.26 -30.88 6.43
C SER A 39 -13.06 -29.49 5.84
N ALA A 40 -11.87 -29.22 5.30
CA ALA A 40 -11.56 -27.98 4.64
C ALA A 40 -12.64 -27.73 3.58
N THR A 41 -13.47 -26.70 3.78
CA THR A 41 -14.46 -26.26 2.79
C THR A 41 -13.69 -25.98 1.50
N PRO A 42 -13.96 -26.70 0.40
CA PRO A 42 -13.22 -26.52 -0.83
C PRO A 42 -13.42 -25.10 -1.32
N ILE A 43 -12.33 -24.49 -1.78
CA ILE A 43 -12.34 -23.13 -2.28
C ILE A 43 -13.16 -23.09 -3.56
N ASN A 44 -14.27 -22.36 -3.55
CA ASN A 44 -15.13 -22.22 -4.71
C ASN A 44 -14.59 -21.12 -5.64
N VAL A 45 -14.17 -21.51 -6.84
CA VAL A 45 -13.59 -20.60 -7.84
C VAL A 45 -14.58 -19.48 -8.22
N ILE A 46 -15.88 -19.79 -8.31
CA ILE A 46 -16.91 -18.83 -8.72
C ILE A 46 -17.01 -17.68 -7.71
N GLU A 47 -16.92 -18.00 -6.42
CA GLU A 47 -16.99 -17.02 -5.34
C GLU A 47 -15.80 -16.06 -5.36
N ILE A 48 -14.60 -16.56 -5.63
CA ILE A 48 -13.38 -15.74 -5.71
C ILE A 48 -13.41 -14.82 -6.93
N VAL A 49 -13.87 -15.34 -8.08
CA VAL A 49 -14.04 -14.52 -9.27
C VAL A 49 -15.08 -13.42 -9.03
N ALA A 50 -16.19 -13.74 -8.37
CA ALA A 50 -17.20 -12.74 -7.99
C ALA A 50 -16.63 -11.65 -7.07
N VAL A 51 -15.80 -12.02 -6.09
CA VAL A 51 -15.07 -11.07 -5.23
C VAL A 51 -14.18 -10.14 -6.07
N GLY A 52 -13.43 -10.67 -7.04
CA GLY A 52 -12.60 -9.88 -7.94
C GLY A 52 -13.41 -8.85 -8.75
N ILE A 53 -14.50 -9.29 -9.38
CA ILE A 53 -15.41 -8.45 -10.17
C ILE A 53 -16.03 -7.33 -9.32
N LEU A 54 -16.57 -7.68 -8.15
CA LEU A 54 -17.19 -6.71 -7.25
C LEU A 54 -16.18 -5.71 -6.70
N THR A 55 -14.96 -6.17 -6.40
CA THR A 55 -13.86 -5.29 -5.96
C THR A 55 -13.46 -4.31 -7.05
N ALA A 56 -13.38 -4.75 -8.31
CA ALA A 56 -13.10 -3.88 -9.44
C ALA A 56 -14.19 -2.83 -9.67
N ALA A 57 -15.47 -3.21 -9.56
CA ALA A 57 -16.58 -2.26 -9.64
C ALA A 57 -16.51 -1.19 -8.55
N ALA A 58 -16.18 -1.57 -7.30
CA ALA A 58 -16.00 -0.62 -6.21
C ALA A 58 -14.77 0.29 -6.40
N ALA A 59 -13.65 -0.26 -6.90
CA ALA A 59 -12.46 0.51 -7.24
C ALA A 59 -12.72 1.50 -8.39
N PHE A 60 -13.50 1.09 -9.40
CA PHE A 60 -13.95 1.96 -10.49
C PHE A 60 -14.84 3.10 -9.98
N ALA A 61 -15.81 2.80 -9.12
CA ALA A 61 -16.67 3.82 -8.52
C ALA A 61 -15.83 4.88 -7.76
N LEU A 62 -14.88 4.43 -6.92
CA LEU A 62 -13.95 5.32 -6.24
C LEU A 62 -13.15 6.17 -7.25
N SER A 63 -12.57 5.53 -8.27
CA SER A 63 -11.77 6.19 -9.32
C SER A 63 -12.54 7.28 -10.05
N LYS A 64 -13.76 6.98 -10.53
CA LYS A 64 -14.60 7.93 -11.26
C LYS A 64 -15.10 9.06 -10.37
N SER A 65 -15.51 8.78 -9.13
CA SER A 65 -15.95 9.82 -8.20
C SER A 65 -14.82 10.75 -7.78
N VAL A 66 -13.62 10.22 -7.54
CA VAL A 66 -12.42 11.04 -7.26
C VAL A 66 -12.06 11.90 -8.47
N GLY A 67 -12.07 11.32 -9.68
CA GLY A 67 -11.79 12.05 -10.92
C GLY A 67 -12.80 13.16 -11.19
N TRP A 68 -14.09 12.90 -10.99
CA TRP A 68 -15.16 13.90 -11.15
C TRP A 68 -15.02 15.06 -10.15
N LEU A 69 -14.83 14.75 -8.86
CA LEU A 69 -14.67 15.79 -7.84
C LEU A 69 -13.36 16.58 -8.03
N GLY A 70 -12.30 15.91 -8.46
CA GLY A 70 -11.02 16.53 -8.81
C GLY A 70 -11.10 17.41 -10.06
N ALA A 71 -11.91 17.05 -11.07
CA ALA A 71 -12.15 17.90 -12.23
C ALA A 71 -12.96 19.15 -11.84
N LEU A 72 -14.00 18.97 -11.02
CA LEU A 72 -14.83 20.06 -10.53
C LEU A 72 -14.01 21.12 -9.77
N ARG A 73 -13.13 20.71 -8.85
CA ARG A 73 -12.29 21.68 -8.09
C ARG A 73 -11.35 22.47 -9.02
N ILE A 74 -10.78 21.82 -10.03
CA ILE A 74 -9.85 22.46 -10.97
C ILE A 74 -10.59 23.43 -11.89
N GLN A 75 -11.75 23.02 -12.43
CA GLN A 75 -12.60 23.87 -13.26
C GLN A 75 -13.05 25.13 -12.49
N LEU A 76 -13.46 24.98 -11.23
CA LEU A 76 -13.82 26.11 -10.39
C LEU A 76 -12.62 27.02 -10.09
N SER A 77 -11.41 26.47 -9.96
CA SER A 77 -10.19 27.26 -9.74
C SER A 77 -9.82 28.13 -10.95
N GLN A 78 -10.25 27.76 -12.16
CA GLN A 78 -10.03 28.56 -13.37
C GLN A 78 -10.84 29.86 -13.40
N SER A 79 -11.80 30.03 -12.47
CA SER A 79 -12.51 31.30 -12.28
C SER A 79 -11.64 32.45 -11.77
N GLY A 80 -10.36 32.20 -11.46
CA GLY A 80 -9.40 33.20 -11.00
C GLY A 80 -9.40 33.46 -9.49
N ASN A 81 -10.28 32.80 -8.72
CA ASN A 81 -10.33 32.95 -7.28
C ASN A 81 -9.31 32.02 -6.58
N PHE A 82 -8.29 32.64 -5.97
CA PHE A 82 -7.22 31.99 -5.22
C PHE A 82 -7.71 31.03 -4.12
N TRP A 83 -8.86 31.32 -3.50
CA TRP A 83 -9.35 30.58 -2.32
C TRP A 83 -10.09 29.29 -2.64
N VAL A 84 -10.38 29.01 -3.92
CA VAL A 84 -11.16 27.82 -4.30
C VAL A 84 -10.49 26.53 -3.84
N LEU A 85 -9.23 26.30 -4.20
CA LEU A 85 -8.52 25.05 -3.85
C LEU A 85 -8.27 24.91 -2.33
N PRO A 86 -7.80 25.95 -1.60
CA PRO A 86 -7.67 25.90 -0.14
C PRO A 86 -8.99 25.57 0.58
N LEU A 87 -10.11 26.21 0.18
CA LEU A 87 -11.40 25.98 0.83
C LEU A 87 -11.98 24.60 0.48
N PHE A 88 -11.82 24.13 -0.76
CA PHE A 88 -12.19 22.77 -1.14
C PHE A 88 -11.44 21.73 -0.31
N GLY A 89 -10.13 21.91 -0.16
CA GLY A 89 -9.29 21.04 0.67
C GLY A 89 -9.71 21.06 2.14
N LEU A 90 -9.98 22.24 2.71
CA LEU A 90 -10.41 22.41 4.09
C LEU A 90 -11.77 21.73 4.34
N ILE A 91 -12.79 22.06 3.55
CA ILE A 91 -14.15 21.54 3.73
C ILE A 91 -14.18 20.03 3.51
N GLY A 92 -13.60 19.55 2.41
CA GLY A 92 -13.49 18.13 2.11
C GLY A 92 -12.72 17.37 3.18
N GLY A 93 -11.63 17.96 3.69
CA GLY A 93 -10.82 17.38 4.76
C GLY A 93 -11.57 17.28 6.10
N VAL A 94 -12.32 18.33 6.48
CA VAL A 94 -13.17 18.30 7.69
C VAL A 94 -14.24 17.24 7.58
N MET A 95 -14.98 17.19 6.45
CA MET A 95 -16.01 16.17 6.21
C MET A 95 -15.43 14.76 6.25
N CYS A 96 -14.27 14.57 5.62
CA CYS A 96 -13.53 13.31 5.66
C CYS A 96 -13.19 12.91 7.11
N GLY A 97 -12.64 13.83 7.91
CA GLY A 97 -12.30 13.56 9.30
C GLY A 97 -13.51 13.31 10.20
N VAL A 98 -14.69 13.85 9.88
CA VAL A 98 -15.96 13.52 10.57
C VAL A 98 -16.33 12.05 10.31
N ILE A 99 -16.22 11.58 9.07
CA ILE A 99 -16.48 10.16 8.73
C ILE A 99 -15.50 9.25 9.49
N VAL A 100 -14.21 9.56 9.48
CA VAL A 100 -13.20 8.76 10.19
C VAL A 100 -13.49 8.72 11.70
N LYS A 101 -13.80 9.88 12.31
CA LYS A 101 -13.99 9.98 13.76
C LYS A 101 -15.26 9.29 14.26
N PHE A 102 -16.37 9.45 13.54
CA PHE A 102 -17.69 9.04 14.05
C PHE A 102 -18.26 7.77 13.41
N ILE A 103 -17.79 7.36 12.22
CA ILE A 103 -18.34 6.20 11.52
C ILE A 103 -17.42 4.98 11.65
N ALA A 104 -16.15 5.11 11.25
CA ALA A 104 -15.23 3.97 11.20
C ALA A 104 -13.76 4.40 11.39
N PRO A 105 -13.24 4.43 12.62
CA PRO A 105 -11.84 4.81 12.90
C PRO A 105 -10.79 3.92 12.19
N GLU A 106 -11.14 2.67 11.88
CA GLU A 106 -10.27 1.72 11.18
C GLU A 106 -9.99 2.09 9.71
N ILE A 107 -10.65 3.10 9.16
CA ILE A 107 -10.41 3.54 7.77
C ILE A 107 -9.27 4.57 7.64
N THR A 108 -8.62 4.93 8.74
CA THR A 108 -7.54 5.92 8.77
C THR A 108 -6.35 5.51 7.88
N GLY A 109 -5.79 6.45 7.13
CA GLY A 109 -4.58 6.23 6.32
C GLY A 109 -4.76 5.22 5.18
N SER A 110 -3.74 4.40 4.93
CA SER A 110 -3.71 3.52 3.76
C SER A 110 -4.74 2.39 3.78
N GLY A 111 -5.05 1.80 4.93
CA GLY A 111 -5.87 0.57 4.98
C GLY A 111 -5.08 -0.74 4.88
N ILE A 112 -3.89 -0.71 4.27
CA ILE A 112 -2.98 -1.87 4.20
C ILE A 112 -2.55 -2.37 5.59
N PRO A 113 -2.12 -1.50 6.53
CA PRO A 113 -1.81 -1.93 7.90
C PRO A 113 -3.00 -2.64 8.56
N GLN A 114 -4.23 -2.19 8.29
CA GLN A 114 -5.44 -2.78 8.86
C GLN A 114 -5.76 -4.15 8.27
N VAL A 115 -5.59 -4.34 6.96
CA VAL A 115 -5.68 -5.66 6.33
C VAL A 115 -4.61 -6.59 6.90
N LYS A 116 -3.37 -6.11 7.02
CA LYS A 116 -2.25 -6.87 7.61
C LYS A 116 -2.52 -7.25 9.07
N GLY A 117 -3.03 -6.31 9.86
CA GLY A 117 -3.42 -6.54 11.25
C GLY A 117 -4.51 -7.61 11.36
N PHE A 118 -5.53 -7.56 10.50
CA PHE A 118 -6.56 -8.60 10.43
C PHE A 118 -5.95 -9.97 10.10
N LEU A 119 -5.07 -10.04 9.08
CA LEU A 119 -4.41 -11.29 8.68
C LEU A 119 -3.46 -11.84 9.76
N ARG A 120 -2.96 -10.99 10.66
CA ARG A 120 -2.18 -11.35 11.86
C ARG A 120 -3.05 -11.67 13.08
N GLY A 121 -4.37 -11.64 12.96
CA GLY A 121 -5.30 -12.00 14.03
C GLY A 121 -5.71 -10.86 14.96
N HIS A 122 -5.38 -9.60 14.65
CA HIS A 122 -5.91 -8.45 15.40
C HIS A 122 -7.40 -8.25 15.09
N PRO A 123 -8.23 -7.83 16.06
CA PRO A 123 -9.68 -7.71 15.94
C PRO A 123 -10.08 -6.45 15.15
N ILE A 124 -9.73 -6.42 13.86
CA ILE A 124 -10.03 -5.31 12.94
C ILE A 124 -11.30 -5.63 12.14
N ARG A 125 -12.20 -4.65 12.01
CA ARG A 125 -13.44 -4.81 11.28
C ARG A 125 -13.19 -4.73 9.77
N MET A 126 -13.76 -5.70 9.03
CA MET A 126 -13.73 -5.79 7.56
C MET A 126 -15.15 -6.06 7.08
N ASN A 127 -16.04 -5.07 7.20
CA ASN A 127 -17.47 -5.20 6.93
C ASN A 127 -17.98 -4.08 5.99
N LEU A 128 -19.29 -4.09 5.73
CA LEU A 128 -19.95 -3.11 4.86
C LEU A 128 -19.78 -1.65 5.34
N VAL A 129 -19.76 -1.42 6.66
CA VAL A 129 -19.57 -0.07 7.22
C VAL A 129 -18.17 0.44 6.90
N SER A 130 -17.14 -0.37 7.15
CA SER A 130 -15.75 0.00 6.83
C SER A 130 -15.58 0.22 5.32
N LEU A 131 -16.24 -0.59 4.48
CA LEU A 131 -16.25 -0.44 3.02
C LEU A 131 -16.84 0.91 2.59
N LEU A 132 -18.09 1.20 3.00
CA LEU A 132 -18.79 2.42 2.58
C LEU A 132 -18.12 3.67 3.14
N ALA A 133 -17.66 3.62 4.39
CA ALA A 133 -16.95 4.72 5.01
C ALA A 133 -15.61 4.98 4.32
N LYS A 134 -14.84 3.93 3.97
CA LYS A 134 -13.57 4.06 3.23
C LYS A 134 -13.79 4.64 1.84
N LEU A 135 -14.84 4.20 1.14
CA LEU A 135 -15.20 4.73 -0.17
C LEU A 135 -15.56 6.22 -0.08
N ALA A 136 -16.49 6.60 0.81
CA ALA A 136 -16.91 8.00 0.96
C ALA A 136 -15.76 8.92 1.42
N ALA A 137 -15.01 8.51 2.44
CA ALA A 137 -13.90 9.31 2.96
C ALA A 137 -12.71 9.36 1.99
N GLY A 138 -12.49 8.29 1.21
CA GLY A 138 -11.52 8.25 0.12
C GLY A 138 -11.88 9.21 -1.01
N ILE A 139 -13.15 9.28 -1.42
CA ILE A 139 -13.64 10.25 -2.42
C ILE A 139 -13.37 11.68 -1.95
N LEU A 140 -13.71 12.00 -0.70
CA LEU A 140 -13.50 13.35 -0.15
C LEU A 140 -12.01 13.69 -0.03
N SER A 141 -11.21 12.80 0.56
CA SER A 141 -9.77 13.01 0.75
C SER A 141 -9.04 13.23 -0.58
N LEU A 142 -9.19 12.28 -1.52
CA LEU A 142 -8.47 12.30 -2.79
C LEU A 142 -9.07 13.32 -3.76
N GLY A 143 -10.41 13.38 -3.85
CA GLY A 143 -11.12 14.26 -4.77
C GLY A 143 -11.01 15.74 -4.41
N CYS A 144 -10.90 16.08 -3.12
CA CYS A 144 -10.66 17.46 -2.69
C CYS A 144 -9.18 17.87 -2.76
N GLY A 145 -8.28 16.98 -3.21
CA GLY A 145 -6.93 17.35 -3.64
C GLY A 145 -5.81 17.04 -2.64
N LEU A 146 -6.03 16.19 -1.63
CA LEU A 146 -4.89 15.66 -0.86
C LEU A 146 -4.08 14.72 -1.77
N PRO A 147 -2.75 14.91 -1.92
CA PRO A 147 -1.89 14.06 -2.75
C PRO A 147 -1.64 12.70 -2.09
N LEU A 148 -2.67 11.88 -2.07
CA LEU A 148 -2.62 10.49 -1.65
C LEU A 148 -3.02 9.59 -2.83
N GLY A 149 -2.71 8.30 -2.72
CA GLY A 149 -3.11 7.29 -3.70
C GLY A 149 -4.46 6.67 -3.35
N ARG A 150 -5.26 6.32 -4.35
CA ARG A 150 -6.46 5.49 -4.16
C ARG A 150 -6.16 4.02 -3.87
N GLU A 151 -4.95 3.58 -4.18
CA GLU A 151 -4.48 2.19 -4.10
C GLU A 151 -4.64 1.58 -2.69
N GLY A 152 -4.35 2.37 -1.65
CA GLY A 152 -4.59 1.95 -0.27
C GLY A 152 -6.10 1.72 0.00
N PRO A 153 -6.95 2.74 -0.23
CA PRO A 153 -8.40 2.59 -0.17
C PRO A 153 -8.95 1.39 -0.95
N THR A 154 -8.52 1.14 -2.19
CA THR A 154 -9.03 0.00 -2.98
C THR A 154 -8.64 -1.35 -2.38
N VAL A 155 -7.42 -1.47 -1.83
CA VAL A 155 -7.00 -2.67 -1.08
C VAL A 155 -7.91 -2.93 0.13
N GLN A 156 -8.20 -1.91 0.93
CA GLN A 156 -9.08 -2.08 2.12
C GLN A 156 -10.54 -2.32 1.73
N ILE A 157 -11.02 -1.68 0.66
CA ILE A 157 -12.36 -1.90 0.11
C ILE A 157 -12.51 -3.35 -0.35
N GLY A 158 -11.55 -3.87 -1.12
CA GLY A 158 -11.56 -5.26 -1.57
C GLY A 158 -11.50 -6.25 -0.41
N ALA A 159 -10.65 -6.00 0.58
CA ALA A 159 -10.60 -6.79 1.82
C ALA A 159 -11.93 -6.79 2.58
N SER A 160 -12.59 -5.63 2.71
CA SER A 160 -13.88 -5.49 3.41
C SER A 160 -15.02 -6.14 2.65
N LEU A 161 -14.99 -6.10 1.31
CA LEU A 161 -15.95 -6.75 0.44
C LEU A 161 -15.86 -8.28 0.57
N SER A 162 -14.63 -8.82 0.54
CA SER A 162 -14.38 -10.24 0.82
C SER A 162 -14.82 -10.64 2.23
N GLY A 163 -14.54 -9.80 3.23
CA GLY A 163 -14.95 -10.07 4.62
C GLY A 163 -16.46 -10.19 4.78
N MET A 164 -17.21 -9.29 4.11
CA MET A 164 -18.66 -9.36 4.03
C MET A 164 -19.12 -10.63 3.30
N PHE A 165 -18.54 -10.92 2.13
CA PHE A 165 -18.92 -12.06 1.31
C PHE A 165 -18.73 -13.39 2.06
N VAL A 166 -17.57 -13.61 2.71
CA VAL A 166 -17.32 -14.84 3.46
C VAL A 166 -18.16 -14.95 4.74
N SER A 167 -18.54 -13.82 5.34
CA SER A 167 -19.43 -13.85 6.52
C SER A 167 -20.80 -14.46 6.19
N LEU A 168 -21.25 -14.37 4.94
CA LEU A 168 -22.48 -15.00 4.46
C LEU A 168 -22.34 -16.52 4.30
N LEU A 169 -21.12 -17.00 4.04
CA LEU A 169 -20.82 -18.42 3.78
C LEU A 169 -20.62 -19.26 5.07
N LYS A 170 -20.77 -18.67 6.27
CA LYS A 170 -20.55 -19.33 7.58
C LYS A 170 -19.27 -20.19 7.63
N SER A 171 -18.20 -19.69 7.01
CA SER A 171 -16.95 -20.45 6.82
C SER A 171 -15.95 -20.24 7.96
N GLY A 172 -15.00 -21.17 8.10
CA GLY A 172 -13.96 -21.10 9.13
C GLY A 172 -12.95 -19.96 8.92
N GLU A 173 -12.26 -19.58 10.01
CA GLU A 173 -11.28 -18.47 10.03
C GLU A 173 -10.15 -18.61 8.99
N LYS A 174 -9.72 -19.84 8.67
CA LYS A 174 -8.73 -20.07 7.60
C LYS A 174 -9.24 -19.59 6.23
N LEU A 175 -10.47 -19.93 5.84
CA LEU A 175 -11.02 -19.54 4.54
C LEU A 175 -11.18 -18.01 4.46
N LYS A 176 -11.65 -17.40 5.55
CA LYS A 176 -11.81 -15.95 5.69
C LYS A 176 -10.49 -15.20 5.44
N ARG A 177 -9.36 -15.67 5.97
CA ARG A 177 -8.03 -15.08 5.71
C ARG A 177 -7.66 -15.13 4.23
N HIS A 178 -7.90 -16.26 3.54
CA HIS A 178 -7.59 -16.38 2.10
C HIS A 178 -8.43 -15.43 1.24
N PHE A 179 -9.74 -15.34 1.49
CA PHE A 179 -10.63 -14.44 0.75
C PHE A 179 -10.31 -12.96 0.99
N ILE A 180 -10.02 -12.59 2.23
CA ILE A 180 -9.65 -11.20 2.56
C ILE A 180 -8.32 -10.83 1.90
N ALA A 181 -7.33 -11.72 1.92
CA ALA A 181 -6.07 -11.52 1.20
C ALA A 181 -6.29 -11.43 -0.33
N ALA A 182 -7.15 -12.30 -0.90
CA ALA A 182 -7.48 -12.28 -2.33
C ALA A 182 -8.21 -10.98 -2.73
N GLY A 183 -9.18 -10.52 -1.94
CA GLY A 183 -9.87 -9.25 -2.17
C GLY A 183 -8.94 -8.04 -2.04
N ALA A 184 -8.01 -8.08 -1.08
CA ALA A 184 -6.97 -7.06 -0.93
C ALA A 184 -6.08 -6.99 -2.18
N GLY A 185 -5.62 -8.13 -2.70
CA GLY A 185 -4.86 -8.22 -3.95
C GLY A 185 -5.68 -7.73 -5.15
N ALA A 186 -6.94 -8.14 -5.26
CA ALA A 186 -7.86 -7.69 -6.30
C ALA A 186 -8.06 -6.16 -6.29
N GLY A 187 -8.10 -5.55 -5.10
CA GLY A 187 -8.18 -4.10 -4.95
C GLY A 187 -6.94 -3.37 -5.50
N LEU A 188 -5.75 -3.94 -5.32
CA LEU A 188 -4.53 -3.42 -5.91
C LEU A 188 -4.50 -3.64 -7.43
N ALA A 189 -4.85 -4.86 -7.88
CA ALA A 189 -4.90 -5.22 -9.29
C ALA A 189 -5.87 -4.32 -10.08
N ALA A 190 -7.07 -4.07 -9.55
CA ALA A 190 -8.06 -3.19 -10.18
C ALA A 190 -7.58 -1.74 -10.31
N ALA A 191 -6.79 -1.27 -9.35
CA ALA A 191 -6.41 0.13 -9.25
C ALA A 191 -5.15 0.47 -10.08
N PHE A 192 -4.28 -0.52 -10.32
CA PHE A 192 -3.15 -0.44 -11.24
C PHE A 192 -3.36 -1.13 -12.59
N ASN A 193 -4.50 -1.78 -12.83
CA ASN A 193 -4.68 -2.71 -13.96
C ASN A 193 -3.51 -3.72 -14.07
N ALA A 194 -3.02 -4.19 -12.92
CA ALA A 194 -1.77 -4.93 -12.76
C ALA A 194 -2.02 -6.21 -11.94
N PRO A 195 -2.55 -7.28 -12.55
CA PRO A 195 -2.93 -8.49 -11.84
C PRO A 195 -1.73 -9.22 -11.20
N LEU A 196 -0.57 -9.28 -11.86
CA LEU A 196 0.60 -9.97 -11.30
C LEU A 196 1.12 -9.25 -10.06
N ALA A 197 1.17 -7.92 -10.11
CA ALA A 197 1.53 -7.08 -8.97
C ALA A 197 0.60 -7.32 -7.77
N GLY A 198 -0.71 -7.46 -8.02
CA GLY A 198 -1.68 -7.82 -6.98
C GLY A 198 -1.37 -9.14 -6.29
N VAL A 199 -1.02 -10.18 -7.05
CA VAL A 199 -0.67 -11.51 -6.50
C VAL A 199 0.62 -11.45 -5.70
N ILE A 200 1.67 -10.85 -6.26
CA ILE A 200 2.97 -10.74 -5.58
C ILE A 200 2.85 -9.89 -4.33
N PHE A 201 2.07 -8.80 -4.34
CA PHE A 201 1.82 -7.98 -3.16
C PHE A 201 1.20 -8.76 -2.00
N VAL A 202 0.25 -9.65 -2.29
CA VAL A 202 -0.37 -10.51 -1.27
C VAL A 202 0.68 -11.39 -0.59
N VAL A 203 1.59 -11.97 -1.37
CA VAL A 203 2.62 -12.88 -0.88
C VAL A 203 3.76 -12.13 -0.18
N GLU A 204 4.28 -11.06 -0.80
CA GLU A 204 5.46 -10.32 -0.34
C GLU A 204 5.15 -9.38 0.83
N GLU A 205 3.98 -8.72 0.84
CA GLU A 205 3.67 -7.70 1.85
C GLU A 205 2.55 -8.07 2.82
N LEU A 206 1.44 -8.64 2.35
CA LEU A 206 0.28 -8.86 3.23
C LEU A 206 0.46 -10.10 4.13
N VAL A 207 0.78 -11.24 3.52
CA VAL A 207 0.83 -12.53 4.23
C VAL A 207 2.27 -12.88 4.65
N ARG A 208 3.29 -12.58 3.81
CA ARG A 208 4.68 -13.02 4.00
C ARG A 208 4.85 -14.53 4.15
N GLU A 209 3.95 -15.29 3.52
CA GLU A 209 4.01 -16.74 3.43
C GLU A 209 3.67 -17.16 2.01
N VAL A 210 4.45 -18.09 1.45
CA VAL A 210 4.18 -18.65 0.13
C VAL A 210 3.38 -19.94 0.33
N SER A 211 2.07 -19.87 0.07
CA SER A 211 1.20 -21.04 -0.02
C SER A 211 0.54 -21.06 -1.38
N SER A 212 0.50 -22.23 -2.02
CA SER A 212 -0.20 -22.43 -3.30
C SER A 212 -1.65 -21.95 -3.23
N THR A 213 -2.29 -22.09 -2.06
CA THR A 213 -3.64 -21.61 -1.84
C THR A 213 -3.73 -20.09 -1.95
N PHE A 214 -2.88 -19.35 -1.24
CA PHE A 214 -2.88 -17.88 -1.32
C PHE A 214 -2.61 -17.39 -2.75
N VAL A 215 -1.65 -18.00 -3.44
CA VAL A 215 -1.29 -17.62 -4.82
C VAL A 215 -2.45 -17.88 -5.78
N ILE A 216 -3.10 -19.05 -5.72
CA ILE A 216 -4.22 -19.37 -6.62
C ILE A 216 -5.44 -18.49 -6.32
N THR A 217 -5.79 -18.31 -5.04
CA THR A 217 -6.95 -17.49 -4.66
C THR A 217 -6.75 -16.02 -5.01
N ALA A 218 -5.55 -15.48 -4.75
CA ALA A 218 -5.20 -14.12 -5.12
C ALA A 218 -5.15 -13.98 -6.65
N GLY A 219 -4.54 -14.93 -7.35
CA GLY A 219 -4.51 -14.97 -8.81
C GLY A 219 -5.89 -14.84 -9.41
N LEU A 220 -6.79 -15.76 -9.09
CA LEU A 220 -8.16 -15.75 -9.62
C LEU A 220 -8.88 -14.41 -9.37
N ALA A 221 -8.78 -13.86 -8.16
CA ALA A 221 -9.41 -12.59 -7.83
C ALA A 221 -8.75 -11.40 -8.56
N CYS A 222 -7.42 -11.35 -8.61
CA CYS A 222 -6.65 -10.29 -9.26
C CYS A 222 -6.88 -10.27 -10.77
N PHE A 223 -6.86 -11.42 -11.44
CA PHE A 223 -7.14 -11.53 -12.87
C PHE A 223 -8.57 -11.09 -13.18
N ALA A 224 -9.56 -11.58 -12.42
CA ALA A 224 -10.96 -11.16 -12.59
C ALA A 224 -11.15 -9.65 -12.33
N ALA A 225 -10.43 -9.09 -11.36
CA ALA A 225 -10.51 -7.68 -11.04
C ALA A 225 -9.87 -6.81 -12.13
N ALA A 226 -8.69 -7.20 -12.65
CA ALA A 226 -8.02 -6.48 -13.73
C ALA A 226 -8.86 -6.51 -15.01
N THR A 227 -9.37 -7.67 -15.43
CA THR A 227 -10.22 -7.77 -16.63
C THR A 227 -11.50 -6.97 -16.50
N MET A 228 -12.14 -6.97 -15.32
CA MET A 228 -13.32 -6.14 -15.08
C MET A 228 -12.99 -4.64 -15.06
N SER A 229 -11.85 -4.25 -14.48
CA SER A 229 -11.38 -2.86 -14.47
C SER A 229 -11.16 -2.35 -15.89
N ASP A 230 -10.54 -3.17 -16.74
CA ASP A 230 -10.32 -2.89 -18.16
C ASP A 230 -11.66 -2.76 -18.92
N LEU A 231 -12.59 -3.71 -18.73
CA LEU A 231 -13.92 -3.68 -19.35
C LEU A 231 -14.75 -2.44 -18.96
N LEU A 232 -14.66 -2.00 -17.71
CA LEU A 232 -15.36 -0.79 -17.24
C LEU A 232 -14.74 0.50 -17.78
N GLY A 233 -13.65 0.42 -18.54
CA GLY A 233 -12.89 1.57 -18.97
C GLY A 233 -12.35 2.34 -17.77
N ASN A 234 -11.93 1.62 -16.72
CA ASN A 234 -11.15 2.19 -15.62
C ASN A 234 -9.71 2.46 -16.07
N HIS A 235 -9.60 3.15 -17.21
CA HIS A 235 -8.37 3.61 -17.80
C HIS A 235 -7.81 4.81 -17.03
N SER A 236 -7.82 4.71 -15.72
CA SER A 236 -6.99 5.54 -14.86
C SER A 236 -5.49 5.43 -15.15
N LEU A 237 -5.14 4.47 -16.00
CA LEU A 237 -3.85 4.22 -16.60
C LEU A 237 -3.92 4.12 -18.15
N ASP A 238 -4.96 4.62 -18.84
CA ASP A 238 -4.79 4.85 -20.30
C ASP A 238 -3.88 6.05 -20.51
N LEU A 239 -2.60 5.70 -20.58
CA LEU A 239 -1.66 6.31 -21.50
C LEU A 239 -1.97 5.96 -22.97
N SER A 240 -3.05 5.21 -23.28
CA SER A 240 -3.42 4.90 -24.67
C SER A 240 -3.87 6.13 -25.48
N SER A 241 -4.26 7.22 -24.82
CA SER A 241 -4.59 8.47 -25.52
C SER A 241 -3.40 9.43 -25.65
N HIS A 242 -2.37 9.29 -24.81
CA HIS A 242 -1.16 10.11 -24.82
C HIS A 242 0.04 9.27 -24.34
N THR A 243 0.97 9.02 -25.27
CA THR A 243 2.33 8.44 -25.16
C THR A 243 2.46 6.92 -25.14
N ASP A 244 2.94 6.39 -26.28
CA ASP A 244 3.91 5.31 -26.30
C ASP A 244 5.00 5.63 -25.27
N PHE A 245 5.16 4.82 -24.22
CA PHE A 245 6.37 4.92 -23.41
C PHE A 245 7.55 4.72 -24.37
N PRO A 246 8.55 5.61 -24.38
CA PRO A 246 9.69 5.43 -25.25
C PRO A 246 10.32 4.08 -24.91
N SER A 247 10.55 3.25 -25.93
CA SER A 247 11.28 2.00 -25.76
C SER A 247 12.62 2.32 -25.13
N CYS A 248 12.83 1.83 -23.91
CA CYS A 248 14.04 2.14 -23.15
C CYS A 248 15.09 1.09 -23.48
N GLU A 249 16.21 1.51 -24.06
CA GLU A 249 17.36 0.62 -24.23
C GLU A 249 18.19 0.61 -22.95
N PHE A 250 18.39 -0.58 -22.38
CA PHE A 250 19.28 -0.79 -21.26
C PHE A 250 20.67 -1.17 -21.74
N ARG A 251 21.70 -0.49 -21.23
CA ARG A 251 23.11 -0.78 -21.50
C ARG A 251 23.84 -1.16 -20.22
N PHE A 252 24.87 -1.99 -20.34
CA PHE A 252 25.73 -2.34 -19.19
C PHE A 252 26.40 -1.12 -18.54
N ALA A 253 26.60 -0.04 -19.27
CA ALA A 253 27.14 1.22 -18.75
C ALA A 253 26.20 1.92 -17.75
N ASP A 254 24.91 1.61 -17.77
CA ASP A 254 23.90 2.25 -16.90
C ASP A 254 23.93 1.65 -15.49
N ILE A 255 24.51 0.46 -15.32
CA ILE A 255 24.51 -0.31 -14.07
C ILE A 255 25.02 0.50 -12.86
N PRO A 256 26.19 1.17 -12.89
CA PRO A 256 26.66 1.93 -11.74
C PRO A 256 25.71 3.05 -11.33
N TYR A 257 25.10 3.72 -12.31
CA TYR A 257 24.16 4.81 -12.07
C TYR A 257 22.81 4.31 -11.54
N LEU A 258 22.35 3.14 -11.99
CA LEU A 258 21.20 2.44 -11.43
C LEU A 258 21.46 2.05 -9.97
N ILE A 259 22.66 1.59 -9.62
CA ILE A 259 23.04 1.33 -8.22
C ILE A 259 22.97 2.63 -7.40
N ILE A 260 23.53 3.72 -7.91
CA ILE A 260 23.47 5.04 -7.25
C ILE A 260 22.01 5.46 -7.04
N LEU A 261 21.17 5.33 -8.07
CA LEU A 261 19.73 5.62 -7.97
C LEU A 261 19.07 4.78 -6.87
N GLY A 262 19.35 3.48 -6.81
CA GLY A 262 18.87 2.60 -5.76
C GLY A 262 19.31 3.06 -4.37
N ILE A 263 20.57 3.48 -4.20
CA ILE A 263 21.08 4.01 -2.92
C ILE A 263 20.33 5.28 -2.53
N VAL A 264 20.20 6.25 -3.44
CA VAL A 264 19.51 7.52 -3.20
C VAL A 264 18.05 7.28 -2.85
N CYS A 265 17.34 6.48 -3.65
CA CYS A 265 15.93 6.15 -3.41
C CYS A 265 15.72 5.37 -2.10
N GLY A 266 16.62 4.44 -1.76
CA GLY A 266 16.56 3.69 -0.49
C GLY A 266 16.77 4.59 0.73
N ALA A 267 17.71 5.53 0.65
CA ALA A 267 17.96 6.52 1.71
C ALA A 267 16.79 7.51 1.85
N LEU A 268 16.33 8.10 0.74
CA LEU A 268 15.20 9.03 0.74
C LEU A 268 13.89 8.36 1.20
N GLY A 269 13.63 7.12 0.77
CA GLY A 269 12.46 6.35 1.21
C GLY A 269 12.49 6.03 2.70
N SER A 270 13.67 5.75 3.25
CA SER A 270 13.84 5.52 4.69
C SER A 270 13.65 6.79 5.51
N PHE A 271 14.16 7.92 5.01
CA PHE A 271 13.93 9.23 5.61
C PHE A 271 12.45 9.63 5.55
N PHE A 272 11.78 9.36 4.42
CA PHE A 272 10.34 9.56 4.26
C PHE A 272 9.53 8.74 5.28
N ASN A 273 9.87 7.46 5.47
CA ASN A 273 9.26 6.61 6.49
C ASN A 273 9.46 7.18 7.90
N TRP A 274 10.68 7.58 8.23
CA TRP A 274 10.98 8.19 9.53
C TRP A 274 10.12 9.45 9.78
N LEU A 275 10.01 10.34 8.78
CA LEU A 275 9.17 11.54 8.86
C LEU A 275 7.69 11.20 9.04
N ILE A 276 7.16 10.19 8.33
CA ILE A 276 5.78 9.75 8.50
C ILE A 276 5.52 9.26 9.93
N ILE A 277 6.37 8.36 10.45
CA ILE A 277 6.18 7.79 11.79
C ILE A 277 6.30 8.86 12.89
N LYS A 278 7.32 9.71 12.80
CA LYS A 278 7.49 10.86 13.71
C LYS A 278 6.34 11.84 13.59
N GLY A 279 5.92 12.16 12.38
CA GLY A 279 4.79 13.05 12.09
C GLY A 279 3.50 12.54 12.70
N MET A 280 3.17 11.26 12.54
CA MET A 280 1.96 10.68 13.15
C MET A 280 1.98 10.72 14.67
N THR A 281 3.14 10.46 15.28
CA THR A 281 3.34 10.57 16.73
C THR A 281 3.19 12.01 17.22
N CYS A 282 3.63 12.99 16.41
CA CYS A 282 3.44 14.40 16.71
C CYS A 282 1.97 14.80 16.57
N ARG A 283 1.30 14.36 15.51
CA ARG A 283 -0.12 14.62 15.26
C ARG A 283 -1.01 14.10 16.39
N THR A 284 -0.76 12.89 16.90
CA THR A 284 -1.55 12.38 18.04
C THR A 284 -1.40 13.24 19.30
N LYS A 285 -0.21 13.79 19.55
CA LYS A 285 0.05 14.71 20.68
C LYS A 285 -0.61 16.08 20.51
N ILE A 286 -0.48 16.68 19.32
CA ILE A 286 -0.99 18.03 19.03
C ILE A 286 -2.52 18.03 18.92
N PHE A 287 -3.07 17.15 18.10
CA PHE A 287 -4.48 17.17 17.74
C PHE A 287 -5.34 16.24 18.59
N LYS A 288 -4.77 15.43 19.50
CA LYS A 288 -5.49 14.53 20.41
C LYS A 288 -6.61 13.73 19.73
N GLN A 289 -6.29 13.11 18.58
CA GLN A 289 -7.22 12.36 17.73
C GLN A 289 -8.39 13.17 17.12
N ASN A 290 -8.31 14.49 17.07
CA ASN A 290 -9.29 15.33 16.38
C ASN A 290 -9.08 15.27 14.84
N TYR A 291 -9.52 14.17 14.22
CA TYR A 291 -9.40 13.92 12.79
C TYR A 291 -9.97 15.03 11.90
N PRO A 292 -11.18 15.60 12.16
CA PRO A 292 -11.70 16.71 11.35
C PRO A 292 -10.75 17.91 11.26
N LEU A 293 -10.16 18.32 12.38
CA LEU A 293 -9.23 19.44 12.42
C LEU A 293 -7.90 19.10 11.73
N SER A 294 -7.34 17.93 12.04
CA SER A 294 -6.06 17.47 11.47
C SER A 294 -6.12 17.34 9.95
N ILE A 295 -7.16 16.68 9.42
CA ILE A 295 -7.34 16.45 7.98
C ILE A 295 -7.76 17.75 7.28
N GLY A 296 -8.63 18.56 7.89
CA GLY A 296 -9.03 19.86 7.35
C GLY A 296 -7.84 20.81 7.18
N LEU A 297 -6.97 20.94 8.20
CA LEU A 297 -5.77 21.78 8.11
C LEU A 297 -4.78 21.24 7.07
N ALA A 298 -4.60 19.93 6.98
CA ALA A 298 -3.78 19.33 5.93
C ALA A 298 -4.34 19.65 4.54
N GLY A 299 -5.66 19.55 4.35
CA GLY A 299 -6.34 19.92 3.11
C GLY A 299 -6.17 21.40 2.75
N LEU A 300 -6.25 22.29 3.74
CA LEU A 300 -5.99 23.73 3.55
C LEU A 300 -4.55 23.99 3.08
N ILE A 301 -3.56 23.37 3.74
CA ILE A 301 -2.14 23.50 3.38
C ILE A 301 -1.88 22.93 1.98
N CYS A 302 -2.48 21.79 1.65
CA CYS A 302 -2.40 21.20 0.31
C CYS A 302 -2.97 22.16 -0.73
N GLY A 303 -4.19 22.67 -0.52
CA GLY A 303 -4.84 23.59 -1.44
C GLY A 303 -4.05 24.89 -1.64
N LEU A 304 -3.50 25.47 -0.57
CA LEU A 304 -2.63 26.65 -0.66
C LEU A 304 -1.37 26.37 -1.47
N THR A 305 -0.72 25.23 -1.23
CA THR A 305 0.48 24.85 -1.97
C THR A 305 0.17 24.67 -3.45
N VAL A 306 -0.95 24.03 -3.78
CA VAL A 306 -1.37 23.82 -5.18
C VAL A 306 -1.64 25.14 -5.90
N THR A 307 -2.35 26.07 -5.26
CA THR A 307 -2.65 27.36 -5.90
C THR A 307 -1.40 28.15 -6.28
N LEU A 308 -0.31 27.97 -5.53
CA LEU A 308 0.99 28.62 -5.81
C LEU A 308 1.79 27.92 -6.92
N LEU A 309 1.43 26.70 -7.30
CA LEU A 309 2.13 25.94 -8.33
C LEU A 309 1.62 26.27 -9.74
N PRO A 310 2.43 26.00 -10.78
CA PRO A 310 1.98 26.09 -12.17
C PRO A 310 0.72 25.26 -12.40
N THR A 311 -0.17 25.73 -13.27
CA THR A 311 -1.48 25.10 -13.57
C THR A 311 -1.36 23.64 -13.99
N GLY A 312 -0.27 23.26 -14.68
CA GLY A 312 0.02 21.86 -15.05
C GLY A 312 0.22 20.92 -13.85
N MET A 313 0.52 21.44 -12.65
CA MET A 313 0.74 20.66 -11.43
C MET A 313 -0.49 20.62 -10.51
N HIS A 314 -1.60 21.26 -10.88
CA HIS A 314 -2.81 21.29 -10.04
C HIS A 314 -3.48 19.92 -9.89
N ASN A 315 -3.20 19.01 -10.83
CA ASN A 315 -3.61 17.62 -10.76
C ASN A 315 -2.45 16.71 -10.31
N PHE A 316 -2.31 16.53 -9.00
CA PHE A 316 -1.29 15.65 -8.40
C PHE A 316 -1.29 14.21 -8.95
N ALA A 317 -2.46 13.66 -9.27
CA ALA A 317 -2.57 12.30 -9.80
C ALA A 317 -1.87 12.15 -11.16
N GLY A 318 -1.79 13.26 -11.92
CA GLY A 318 -1.19 13.34 -13.25
C GLY A 318 0.31 13.61 -13.27
N ILE A 319 0.91 14.12 -12.19
CA ILE A 319 2.30 14.59 -12.19
C ILE A 319 3.29 13.51 -12.62
N LYS A 320 3.10 12.26 -12.17
CA LYS A 320 3.98 11.14 -12.57
C LYS A 320 3.99 10.91 -14.08
N TYR A 321 2.87 11.13 -14.77
CA TYR A 321 2.77 10.99 -16.22
C TYR A 321 3.34 12.20 -16.96
N LEU A 322 3.38 13.38 -16.32
CA LEU A 322 4.09 14.54 -16.87
C LEU A 322 5.61 14.38 -16.77
N ILE A 323 6.08 13.60 -15.80
CA ILE A 323 7.50 13.27 -15.66
C ILE A 323 7.94 12.28 -16.73
N ILE A 324 7.08 11.33 -17.10
CA ILE A 324 7.42 10.26 -18.03
C ILE A 324 6.91 10.61 -19.43
N GLY A 325 7.81 10.68 -20.43
CA GLY A 325 7.42 10.84 -21.84
C GLY A 325 7.18 12.28 -22.34
N HIS A 326 7.30 13.31 -21.50
CA HIS A 326 7.10 14.72 -21.91
C HIS A 326 8.28 15.66 -21.61
N THR A 327 9.43 15.12 -21.18
CA THR A 327 10.66 15.87 -20.86
C THR A 327 10.38 17.21 -20.16
N PRO A 328 9.77 17.22 -18.96
CA PRO A 328 9.17 18.42 -18.38
C PRO A 328 10.18 19.49 -17.93
N GLY A 329 11.48 19.23 -18.07
CA GLY A 329 12.56 20.09 -17.63
C GLY A 329 12.96 19.84 -16.16
N LEU A 330 14.22 20.14 -15.85
CA LEU A 330 14.81 19.87 -14.53
C LEU A 330 14.08 20.62 -13.39
N SER A 331 13.66 21.86 -13.64
CA SER A 331 12.93 22.69 -12.67
C SER A 331 11.56 22.11 -12.30
N PHE A 332 10.84 21.57 -13.28
CA PHE A 332 9.56 20.90 -13.04
C PHE A 332 9.75 19.64 -12.21
N ALA A 333 10.73 18.78 -12.57
CA ALA A 333 11.01 17.56 -11.83
C ALA A 333 11.46 17.83 -10.38
N ALA A 334 12.29 18.86 -10.17
CA ALA A 334 12.72 19.28 -8.83
C ALA A 334 11.55 19.78 -7.98
N THR A 335 10.66 20.59 -8.58
CA THR A 335 9.45 21.09 -7.91
C THR A 335 8.49 19.94 -7.60
N ALA A 336 8.27 19.03 -8.56
CA ALA A 336 7.44 17.85 -8.38
C ALA A 336 7.97 16.95 -7.26
N LEU A 337 9.29 16.74 -7.19
CA LEU A 337 9.94 16.00 -6.13
C LEU A 337 9.68 16.65 -4.76
N ALA A 338 10.04 17.93 -4.60
CA ALA A 338 9.93 18.63 -3.33
C ALA A 338 8.47 18.68 -2.83
N VAL A 339 7.55 19.10 -3.69
CA VAL A 339 6.13 19.21 -3.33
C VAL A 339 5.53 17.84 -3.02
N SER A 340 5.75 16.85 -3.89
CA SER A 340 5.20 15.50 -3.67
C SER A 340 5.77 14.89 -2.39
N PHE A 341 7.05 15.11 -2.09
CA PHE A 341 7.67 14.61 -0.86
C PHE A 341 7.02 15.21 0.39
N PHE A 342 6.99 16.54 0.52
CA PHE A 342 6.52 17.17 1.75
C PHE A 342 5.00 17.18 1.91
N ILE A 343 4.25 17.46 0.84
CA ILE A 343 2.78 17.55 0.93
C ILE A 343 2.16 16.17 1.13
N THR A 344 2.73 15.11 0.56
CA THR A 344 2.29 13.73 0.84
C THR A 344 2.49 13.38 2.32
N ILE A 345 3.62 13.76 2.92
CA ILE A 345 3.86 13.54 4.36
C ILE A 345 2.78 14.24 5.18
N ILE A 346 2.53 15.52 4.93
CA ILE A 346 1.50 16.30 5.65
C ILE A 346 0.13 15.65 5.50
N SER A 347 -0.23 15.26 4.28
CA SER A 347 -1.51 14.63 3.97
C SER A 347 -1.67 13.29 4.68
N TYR A 348 -0.65 12.44 4.65
CA TYR A 348 -0.71 11.10 5.23
C TYR A 348 -0.68 11.16 6.76
N VAL A 349 0.19 12.01 7.33
CA VAL A 349 0.31 12.24 8.78
C VAL A 349 -0.99 12.76 9.38
N SER A 350 -1.79 13.50 8.60
CA SER A 350 -3.09 14.01 9.06
C SER A 350 -4.09 12.90 9.47
N GLY A 351 -3.90 11.68 8.95
CA GLY A 351 -4.80 10.54 9.12
C GLY A 351 -5.83 10.40 7.99
N ALA A 352 -5.75 11.23 6.96
CA ALA A 352 -6.64 11.16 5.80
C ALA A 352 -6.61 9.76 5.15
N PRO A 353 -7.78 9.18 4.81
CA PRO A 353 -7.86 7.94 4.05
C PRO A 353 -7.22 8.13 2.67
N GLY A 354 -6.22 7.30 2.39
CA GLY A 354 -5.41 7.39 1.18
C GLY A 354 -4.11 6.60 1.34
N GLY A 355 -3.60 6.07 0.24
CA GLY A 355 -2.41 5.24 0.18
C GLY A 355 -1.15 6.03 -0.17
N LEU A 356 0.01 5.43 0.11
CA LEU A 356 1.33 6.00 -0.22
C LEU A 356 1.86 5.55 -1.58
N PHE A 357 1.25 4.55 -2.23
CA PHE A 357 1.72 3.98 -3.49
C PHE A 357 1.89 5.03 -4.59
N GLY A 358 0.79 5.70 -4.99
CA GLY A 358 0.80 6.70 -6.06
C GLY A 358 1.86 7.79 -5.84
N PRO A 359 1.87 8.48 -4.68
CA PRO A 359 2.87 9.48 -4.37
C PRO A 359 4.31 8.95 -4.35
N SER A 360 4.54 7.74 -3.84
CA SER A 360 5.88 7.14 -3.83
C SER A 360 6.40 6.88 -5.24
N LEU A 361 5.53 6.45 -6.16
CA LEU A 361 5.88 6.32 -7.57
C LEU A 361 6.21 7.69 -8.18
N THR A 362 5.43 8.74 -7.89
CA THR A 362 5.72 10.10 -8.38
C THR A 362 7.06 10.64 -7.87
N ILE A 363 7.35 10.47 -6.57
CA ILE A 363 8.61 10.90 -5.94
C ILE A 363 9.79 10.13 -6.55
N GLY A 364 9.62 8.83 -6.75
CA GLY A 364 10.60 7.98 -7.41
C GLY A 364 10.86 8.39 -8.86
N ALA A 365 9.81 8.64 -9.64
CA ALA A 365 9.91 9.13 -11.01
C ALA A 365 10.70 10.44 -11.08
N ALA A 366 10.37 11.39 -10.21
CA ALA A 366 11.05 12.68 -10.17
C ALA A 366 12.53 12.55 -9.78
N THR A 367 12.83 11.70 -8.78
CA THR A 367 14.21 11.43 -8.34
C THR A 367 15.03 10.79 -9.46
N GLY A 368 14.45 9.78 -10.13
CA GLY A 368 15.06 9.10 -11.27
C GLY A 368 15.31 10.03 -12.44
N TYR A 369 14.30 10.82 -12.81
CA TYR A 369 14.41 11.81 -13.89
C TYR A 369 15.52 12.83 -13.62
N LEU A 370 15.58 13.38 -12.39
CA LEU A 370 16.63 14.34 -12.02
C LEU A 370 18.03 13.74 -12.15
N LEU A 371 18.22 12.48 -11.72
CA LEU A 371 19.51 11.82 -11.85
C LEU A 371 19.86 11.55 -13.32
N GLY A 372 18.90 11.03 -14.09
CA GLY A 372 19.07 10.73 -15.51
C GLY A 372 19.25 11.98 -16.40
N ALA A 373 18.79 13.14 -15.95
CA ALA A 373 18.95 14.43 -16.64
C ALA A 373 20.23 15.21 -16.29
N THR A 374 21.06 14.71 -15.35
CA THR A 374 22.35 15.34 -15.02
C THR A 374 23.47 14.87 -15.95
N GLU A 375 24.63 15.54 -15.95
CA GLU A 375 25.83 15.10 -16.70
C GLU A 375 26.26 13.66 -16.36
N LEU A 376 25.96 13.18 -15.15
CA LEU A 376 26.13 11.78 -14.75
C LEU A 376 25.27 10.83 -15.60
N GLY A 377 24.07 11.26 -16.00
CA GLY A 377 23.20 10.57 -16.94
C GLY A 377 23.65 10.67 -18.39
N GLU A 378 24.32 11.76 -18.80
CA GLU A 378 24.86 11.89 -20.17
C GLU A 378 26.02 10.93 -20.45
N TRP A 379 26.80 10.57 -19.41
CA TRP A 379 27.82 9.52 -19.49
C TRP A 379 27.23 8.11 -19.68
N ALA A 380 25.97 7.90 -19.27
CA ALA A 380 25.19 6.70 -19.58
C ALA A 380 24.61 6.85 -21.00
N SER A 381 25.45 6.59 -22.01
CA SER A 381 25.17 6.93 -23.41
C SER A 381 23.92 6.25 -24.01
N ALA A 382 22.77 6.93 -24.01
CA ALA A 382 21.68 6.78 -24.99
C ALA A 382 20.76 8.01 -24.96
N SER A 383 20.09 8.27 -26.09
CA SER A 383 19.18 9.40 -26.35
C SER A 383 17.94 9.49 -25.44
N ASN A 384 17.69 8.50 -24.56
CA ASN A 384 16.50 8.40 -23.69
C ASN A 384 16.83 8.12 -22.21
N ALA A 385 18.04 8.47 -21.73
CA ALA A 385 18.46 8.20 -20.35
C ALA A 385 17.47 8.70 -19.25
N PRO A 386 16.81 9.87 -19.35
CA PRO A 386 15.94 10.34 -18.27
C PRO A 386 14.72 9.44 -18.00
N ASP A 387 14.13 8.83 -19.04
CA ASP A 387 12.91 8.02 -18.90
C ASP A 387 13.21 6.66 -18.25
N LEU A 388 14.30 5.99 -18.67
CA LEU A 388 14.76 4.74 -18.05
C LEU A 388 14.97 4.94 -16.54
N PHE A 389 15.66 6.02 -16.17
CA PHE A 389 15.95 6.33 -14.78
C PHE A 389 14.70 6.75 -14.01
N ALA A 390 13.77 7.49 -14.63
CA ALA A 390 12.48 7.82 -14.01
C ALA A 390 11.69 6.54 -13.68
N LEU A 391 11.58 5.61 -14.63
CA LEU A 391 10.87 4.34 -14.45
C LEU A 391 11.55 3.45 -13.39
N ALA A 392 12.89 3.33 -13.44
CA ALA A 392 13.65 2.64 -12.39
C ALA A 392 13.45 3.30 -11.01
N GLY A 393 13.45 4.63 -10.98
CA GLY A 393 13.26 5.45 -9.78
C GLY A 393 11.89 5.25 -9.13
N MET A 394 10.81 5.13 -9.93
CA MET A 394 9.46 4.81 -9.44
C MET A 394 9.47 3.56 -8.56
N GLY A 395 10.01 2.47 -9.09
CA GLY A 395 10.12 1.20 -8.38
C GLY A 395 11.06 1.33 -7.17
N ALA A 396 12.23 1.93 -7.36
CA ALA A 396 13.26 2.01 -6.33
C ALA A 396 12.79 2.79 -5.08
N PHE A 397 12.18 3.97 -5.25
CA PHE A 397 11.68 4.74 -4.10
C PHE A 397 10.52 4.01 -3.42
N PHE A 398 9.60 3.41 -4.18
CA PHE A 398 8.51 2.62 -3.60
C PHE A 398 9.03 1.40 -2.82
N SER A 399 10.01 0.68 -3.34
CA SER A 399 10.74 -0.39 -2.61
C SER A 399 11.43 0.16 -1.35
N GLY A 400 12.01 1.36 -1.44
CA GLY A 400 12.59 2.10 -0.32
C GLY A 400 11.60 2.49 0.79
N VAL A 401 10.30 2.59 0.49
CA VAL A 401 9.24 2.94 1.44
C VAL A 401 8.52 1.69 1.97
N ALA A 402 8.04 0.84 1.06
CA ALA A 402 7.18 -0.29 1.36
C ALA A 402 7.95 -1.61 1.57
N ARG A 403 9.26 -1.66 1.28
CA ARG A 403 10.11 -2.86 1.44
C ARG A 403 9.64 -4.08 0.63
N VAL A 404 9.16 -3.83 -0.58
CA VAL A 404 8.55 -4.82 -1.48
C VAL A 404 9.20 -4.76 -2.87
N PRO A 405 10.48 -5.13 -3.01
CA PRO A 405 11.23 -4.95 -4.25
C PRO A 405 10.60 -5.68 -5.44
N ILE A 406 10.04 -6.88 -5.25
CA ILE A 406 9.46 -7.66 -6.37
C ILE A 406 8.13 -7.04 -6.80
N THR A 407 7.25 -6.71 -5.84
CA THR A 407 5.98 -6.03 -6.11
C THR A 407 6.23 -4.70 -6.82
N ALA A 408 7.20 -3.90 -6.35
CA ALA A 408 7.55 -2.62 -6.95
C ALA A 408 7.98 -2.76 -8.42
N THR A 409 8.86 -3.73 -8.70
CA THR A 409 9.28 -4.07 -10.07
C THR A 409 8.08 -4.48 -10.93
N VAL A 410 7.25 -5.40 -10.45
CA VAL A 410 6.13 -5.94 -11.25
C VAL A 410 5.07 -4.88 -11.52
N ILE A 411 4.81 -3.97 -10.58
CA ILE A 411 3.91 -2.81 -10.80
C ILE A 411 4.42 -1.97 -11.98
N VAL A 412 5.68 -1.54 -11.95
CA VAL A 412 6.21 -0.68 -13.01
C VAL A 412 6.25 -1.44 -14.34
N PHE A 413 6.66 -2.70 -14.33
CA PHE A 413 6.66 -3.57 -15.51
C PHE A 413 5.27 -3.75 -16.13
N GLU A 414 4.22 -4.02 -15.34
CA GLU A 414 2.86 -4.20 -15.89
C GLU A 414 2.27 -2.90 -16.44
N ILE A 415 2.64 -1.75 -15.87
CA ILE A 415 2.21 -0.43 -16.36
C ILE A 415 2.90 -0.09 -17.68
N THR A 416 4.21 -0.34 -17.81
CA THR A 416 5.00 0.03 -19.00
C THR A 416 4.92 -1.02 -20.10
N ARG A 417 4.72 -2.29 -19.74
CA ARG A 417 4.76 -3.47 -20.62
C ARG A 417 6.08 -3.62 -21.40
N ASP A 418 7.17 -3.05 -20.88
CA ASP A 418 8.51 -3.15 -21.48
C ASP A 418 9.38 -4.14 -20.70
N PHE A 419 9.71 -5.26 -21.33
CA PHE A 419 10.56 -6.30 -20.76
C PHE A 419 12.02 -5.85 -20.59
N ASN A 420 12.50 -4.86 -21.36
CA ASN A 420 13.87 -4.35 -21.24
C ASN A 420 14.11 -3.67 -19.89
N LEU A 421 13.04 -3.15 -19.25
CA LEU A 421 13.10 -2.50 -17.94
C LEU A 421 13.19 -3.48 -16.78
N LEU A 422 12.91 -4.76 -16.98
CA LEU A 422 12.77 -5.72 -15.88
C LEU A 422 14.07 -5.85 -15.07
N LEU A 423 15.21 -5.96 -15.76
CA LEU A 423 16.52 -6.10 -15.11
C LEU A 423 16.96 -4.80 -14.39
N PRO A 424 16.91 -3.60 -15.02
CA PRO A 424 17.12 -2.32 -14.33
C PRO A 424 16.24 -2.15 -13.10
N LEU A 425 14.95 -2.47 -13.21
CA LEU A 425 14.00 -2.35 -12.10
C LEU A 425 14.39 -3.27 -10.94
N LEU A 426 14.60 -4.57 -11.19
CA LEU A 426 15.02 -5.51 -10.13
C LEU A 426 16.32 -5.08 -9.46
N MET A 427 17.30 -4.63 -10.25
CA MET A 427 18.57 -4.20 -9.69
C MET A 427 18.39 -2.98 -8.77
N THR A 428 17.73 -1.94 -9.26
CA THR A 428 17.53 -0.70 -8.50
C THR A 428 16.62 -0.88 -7.28
N THR A 429 15.54 -1.67 -7.38
CA THR A 429 14.62 -1.94 -6.27
C THR A 429 15.26 -2.77 -5.17
N MET A 430 16.12 -3.74 -5.52
CA MET A 430 16.85 -4.57 -4.55
C MET A 430 17.93 -3.77 -3.81
N VAL A 431 18.64 -2.87 -4.51
CA VAL A 431 19.59 -1.96 -3.87
C VAL A 431 18.85 -1.01 -2.91
N ALA A 432 17.75 -0.41 -3.36
CA ALA A 432 16.93 0.47 -2.52
C ALA A 432 16.35 -0.24 -1.28
N TYR A 433 15.90 -1.49 -1.44
CA TYR A 433 15.48 -2.33 -0.32
C TYR A 433 16.61 -2.53 0.69
N THR A 434 17.79 -2.95 0.22
CA THR A 434 18.94 -3.26 1.08
C THR A 434 19.44 -2.04 1.82
N VAL A 435 19.58 -0.91 1.12
CA VAL A 435 20.02 0.36 1.72
C VAL A 435 19.01 0.82 2.74
N GLY A 436 17.72 0.75 2.42
CA GLY A 436 16.73 1.22 3.35
C GLY A 436 16.56 0.33 4.57
N GLU A 437 16.68 -1.01 4.45
CA GLU A 437 16.70 -1.89 5.63
C GLU A 437 17.87 -1.58 6.57
N LYS A 438 19.01 -1.14 6.05
CA LYS A 438 20.16 -0.71 6.87
C LYS A 438 19.92 0.63 7.57
N ILE A 439 19.20 1.57 6.94
CA ILE A 439 18.99 2.93 7.49
C ILE A 439 17.80 2.97 8.45
N TYR A 440 16.64 2.44 8.03
CA TYR A 440 15.43 2.41 8.84
C TYR A 440 14.64 1.14 8.55
N ALA A 441 14.84 0.14 9.41
CA ALA A 441 14.39 -1.21 9.17
C ALA A 441 12.85 -1.38 9.22
N GLY A 442 12.34 -2.26 8.36
CA GLY A 442 10.93 -2.63 8.25
C GLY A 442 10.12 -1.75 7.29
N SER A 443 9.00 -2.29 6.79
CA SER A 443 8.10 -1.56 5.88
C SER A 443 7.36 -0.45 6.63
N VAL A 444 7.01 0.62 5.91
CA VAL A 444 6.13 1.68 6.46
C VAL A 444 4.83 1.09 7.02
N TYR A 445 4.30 0.04 6.38
CA TYR A 445 3.05 -0.61 6.79
C TYR A 445 3.19 -1.43 8.07
N ASP A 446 4.32 -2.10 8.29
CA ASP A 446 4.61 -2.76 9.57
C ASP A 446 4.72 -1.74 10.70
N ARG A 447 5.46 -0.65 10.48
CA ARG A 447 5.65 0.42 11.48
C ARG A 447 4.34 1.12 11.84
N LEU A 448 3.49 1.34 10.83
CA LEU A 448 2.14 1.88 11.02
C LEU A 448 1.28 0.95 11.88
N LEU A 449 1.34 -0.35 11.63
CA LEU A 449 0.59 -1.35 12.39
C LEU A 449 1.11 -1.46 13.84
N GLU A 450 2.43 -1.39 14.05
CA GLU A 450 3.04 -1.32 15.38
C GLU A 450 2.54 -0.11 16.16
N LEU A 451 2.48 1.07 15.51
CA LEU A 451 2.00 2.30 16.13
C LEU A 451 0.52 2.21 16.53
N SER A 452 -0.33 1.64 15.67
CA SER A 452 -1.75 1.47 15.97
C SER A 452 -2.01 0.43 17.06
N SER A 453 -1.26 -0.67 17.06
CA SER A 453 -1.40 -1.74 18.05
C SER A 453 -0.87 -1.30 19.42
N GLY A 454 0.22 -0.53 19.45
CA GLY A 454 0.75 0.07 20.67
C GLY A 454 -0.23 1.05 21.33
N ALA A 455 -0.98 1.82 20.54
CA ALA A 455 -2.03 2.70 21.04
C ALA A 455 -3.20 1.91 21.66
N GLN A 456 -3.63 0.80 21.03
CA GLN A 456 -4.70 -0.06 21.56
C GLN A 456 -4.31 -0.74 22.88
N ASN A 457 -3.05 -1.17 23.02
CA ASN A 457 -2.56 -1.77 24.27
C ASN A 457 -2.43 -0.76 25.42
N GLN A 458 -2.29 0.55 25.14
CA GLN A 458 -2.25 1.60 26.16
C GLN A 458 -3.65 2.00 26.63
N GLU A 459 -4.65 2.01 25.73
CA GLU A 459 -6.06 2.26 26.08
C GLU A 459 -6.70 1.07 26.84
N GLN A 460 -6.14 -0.14 26.74
CA GLN A 460 -6.62 -1.34 27.44
C GLN A 460 -6.00 -1.59 28.83
N LYS A 461 -5.11 -0.74 29.36
CA LYS A 461 -4.69 -0.83 30.77
C LYS A 461 -5.82 -0.30 31.66
N PRO A 462 -6.51 -1.12 32.47
CA PRO A 462 -7.49 -0.61 33.42
C PRO A 462 -6.76 0.18 34.51
N GLU A 463 -7.33 1.32 34.89
CA GLU A 463 -6.98 2.12 36.08
C GLU A 463 -7.27 1.38 37.40
N HIS A 464 -6.91 0.09 37.52
CA HIS A 464 -7.09 -0.68 38.75
C HIS A 464 -5.76 -0.81 39.52
N LYS A 465 -5.21 0.34 39.94
CA LYS A 465 -4.18 0.40 41.00
C LYS A 465 -4.37 1.67 41.82
N LEU A 466 -5.55 1.85 42.41
CA LEU A 466 -5.68 2.66 43.62
C LEU A 466 -6.49 1.87 44.65
N GLU A 467 -5.82 1.64 45.77
CA GLU A 467 -6.35 1.32 47.09
C GLU A 467 -6.90 -0.10 47.35
N HIS A 468 -6.00 -0.97 47.81
CA HIS A 468 -6.32 -1.84 48.95
C HIS A 468 -5.16 -1.77 49.95
N LYS A 469 -5.36 -0.99 51.02
CA LYS A 469 -4.61 -1.14 52.28
C LYS A 469 -5.01 -2.50 52.88
N PRO A 470 -4.06 -3.33 53.36
CA PRO A 470 -4.41 -4.46 54.21
C PRO A 470 -4.58 -3.96 55.66
N GLU A 471 -5.79 -4.13 56.19
CA GLU A 471 -6.05 -4.11 57.62
C GLU A 471 -5.43 -5.37 58.25
N ASN A 472 -4.50 -5.17 59.19
CA ASN A 472 -3.99 -6.24 60.05
C ASN A 472 -5.04 -6.56 61.12
N GLN A 473 -5.67 -7.73 61.03
CA GLN A 473 -6.21 -8.44 62.19
C GLN A 473 -5.43 -9.75 62.33
N GLN A 474 -4.50 -9.79 63.30
CA GLN A 474 -3.99 -11.01 63.90
C GLN A 474 -4.67 -11.18 65.26
N GLN A 475 -5.48 -12.24 65.40
CA GLN A 475 -5.82 -12.85 66.68
C GLN A 475 -6.00 -14.36 66.50
N LYS A 476 -5.28 -15.12 67.34
CA LYS A 476 -5.36 -16.57 67.64
C LYS A 476 -4.73 -17.47 66.58
N GLU A 477 -3.82 -18.39 66.88
CA GLU A 477 -3.51 -19.14 68.13
C GLU A 477 -2.00 -19.26 68.37
#